data_AF-A0AAV2LI23-F1
#
_entry.id   AF-A0AAV2LI23-F1
#
_cell.length_a   1.000
_cell.length_b   1.000
_cell.length_c   1.000
_cell.angle_alpha   90.00
_cell.angle_beta   90.00
_cell.angle_gamma   90.00
#
_symmetry.space_group_name_H-M   'P 1'
#
loop_
_entity.id
_entity.type
_entity.pdbx_description
1 polymer ?
#
loop_
_entity_poly.entity_id
_entity_poly.type
_entity_poly.pdbx_seq_one_letter_code
_entity_poly.pdbx_strand_id
1 'polypeptide(L)'
;MLAHHCSTQDMKILGLVAFLFLLGPIVCQNNRQNNVKTGGKSTKKSDGTQAADVNQSSAEGGAAVTGSSRNRGGGNRGASVAPAGAGSTRTPGQQPEEMRLHFLKNTQVTCNDGTAAGFYLREVRGSRRWLLFLEGGWCCYSKETCDFRYQNIPRLMSSSGWSQTKTGSGILSFQAEENPHWHNANIVFIPYCSSDVWSGTGSAPSPPSRPRGRDKDHNANTTEYTFMGSLIIREVIKDLIPKGIKQAKVVMLTGASAGGTGVLLNIDRVAGQLEQLGAEAQVRGLVDSGWFLESKQQRSPNCPETISCSPEDAIKMGLKLWNGIVPNRCRQLYKKGEEWQCFFGHKLYSTMTSPLFVVQWLFDEEQLRVENIYMGSQRMTQEQWQYIQNLGRELKTSLSDVTAVFSPSCLSHTMLTKSNWLTFQVKGTSLPRALQCWDKNLEAARNNRTPARGCPFHLVDTCQWPQCNPTCPVLVDQATQQELTLLQLLAAMGLDLQSLGIDPQEGVDSLVSPISNGG
;
A
#
# COMPACT_ATOMS: atom_id res chain seq x y z
N MET A 1 -37.55 12.98 66.57
CA MET A 1 -38.77 12.65 65.79
C MET A 1 -38.77 13.58 64.58
N LEU A 2 -38.26 13.10 63.44
CA LEU A 2 -39.04 12.54 62.30
C LEU A 2 -39.65 13.69 61.47
N ALA A 3 -39.52 13.84 60.15
CA ALA A 3 -38.89 13.13 59.04
C ALA A 3 -38.83 14.18 57.89
N HIS A 4 -37.82 14.24 57.01
CA HIS A 4 -37.78 13.43 55.78
C HIS A 4 -36.35 13.36 55.19
N HIS A 5 -35.88 12.13 55.08
CA HIS A 5 -34.93 11.54 54.12
C HIS A 5 -35.39 11.71 52.65
N CYS A 6 -34.62 11.53 51.57
CA CYS A 6 -33.22 11.19 51.24
C CYS A 6 -33.14 11.19 49.68
N SER A 7 -32.00 11.54 49.05
CA SER A 7 -31.42 10.79 47.90
C SER A 7 -30.10 11.42 47.41
N THR A 8 -29.00 10.83 47.91
CA THR A 8 -27.76 10.42 47.22
C THR A 8 -27.32 11.08 45.91
N GLN A 9 -26.24 11.88 46.02
CA GLN A 9 -25.05 11.81 45.16
C GLN A 9 -24.42 10.39 45.24
N ASP A 10 -23.67 10.03 44.20
CA ASP A 10 -22.97 8.74 43.93
C ASP A 10 -23.75 7.68 43.13
N MET A 11 -23.76 7.86 41.80
CA MET A 11 -23.64 6.79 40.79
C MET A 11 -23.81 7.40 39.39
N LYS A 12 -22.71 7.79 38.74
CA LYS A 12 -22.60 7.95 37.26
C LYS A 12 -21.16 8.16 36.76
N ILE A 13 -20.19 7.58 37.47
CA ILE A 13 -18.79 7.44 37.03
C ILE A 13 -18.45 5.94 37.05
N LEU A 14 -19.21 5.15 36.28
CA LEU A 14 -18.95 3.72 36.06
C LEU A 14 -19.84 3.27 34.89
N GLY A 15 -19.45 3.65 33.67
CA GLY A 15 -20.23 3.34 32.46
C GLY A 15 -19.47 3.41 31.14
N LEU A 16 -18.20 3.81 31.12
CA LEU A 16 -17.38 3.90 29.89
C LEU A 16 -15.94 3.39 30.08
N VAL A 17 -15.70 2.58 31.13
CA VAL A 17 -14.41 1.91 31.38
C VAL A 17 -14.53 0.37 31.34
N ALA A 18 -15.72 -0.17 31.04
CA ALA A 18 -15.96 -1.60 30.96
C ALA A 18 -16.32 -2.04 29.54
N PHE A 19 -15.40 -1.82 28.58
CA PHE A 19 -15.36 -2.57 27.31
C PHE A 19 -13.93 -2.63 26.76
N LEU A 20 -12.97 -2.90 27.66
CA LEU A 20 -11.56 -3.07 27.34
C LEU A 20 -10.99 -4.25 28.13
N PHE A 21 -11.61 -5.43 28.02
CA PHE A 21 -11.00 -6.71 28.39
C PHE A 21 -11.69 -7.85 27.63
N LEU A 22 -11.39 -7.99 26.33
CA LEU A 22 -11.51 -9.26 25.58
C LEU A 22 -10.64 -9.19 24.32
N LEU A 23 -9.33 -8.98 24.49
CA LEU A 23 -8.32 -9.41 23.52
C LEU A 23 -7.15 -9.96 24.33
N GLY A 24 -7.07 -11.30 24.38
CA GLY A 24 -5.96 -12.01 24.98
C GLY A 24 -4.65 -11.73 24.24
N PRO A 25 -3.50 -11.85 24.91
CA PRO A 25 -2.20 -11.60 24.30
C PRO A 25 -1.90 -12.69 23.25
N ILE A 26 -1.86 -12.31 21.96
CA ILE A 26 -1.21 -13.14 20.96
C ILE A 26 0.30 -12.99 21.17
N VAL A 27 0.83 -13.93 21.93
CA VAL A 27 2.26 -14.22 22.02
C VAL A 27 2.75 -14.61 20.63
N CYS A 28 3.52 -13.75 19.97
CA CYS A 28 4.35 -14.16 18.84
C CYS A 28 5.42 -15.13 19.35
N GLN A 29 5.19 -16.43 19.17
CA GLN A 29 6.23 -17.44 19.36
C GLN A 29 7.28 -17.30 18.25
N ASN A 30 8.44 -16.81 18.70
CA ASN A 30 9.68 -16.73 17.95
C ASN A 30 10.27 -18.14 17.86
N ASN A 31 10.29 -18.75 16.68
CA ASN A 31 10.85 -20.09 16.49
C ASN A 31 12.39 -19.98 16.39
N ARG A 32 13.06 -19.87 17.54
CA ARG A 32 14.52 -20.04 17.66
C ARG A 32 14.81 -21.50 18.03
N GLN A 33 15.21 -22.28 17.02
CA GLN A 33 15.88 -23.56 17.23
C GLN A 33 17.22 -23.32 17.94
N ASN A 34 17.31 -23.71 19.21
CA ASN A 34 18.58 -23.91 19.89
C ASN A 34 18.83 -25.40 20.08
N ASN A 35 19.96 -25.81 19.51
CA ASN A 35 20.53 -27.13 19.50
C ASN A 35 21.22 -27.38 20.85
N VAL A 36 20.72 -28.32 21.67
CA VAL A 36 21.44 -28.81 22.85
C VAL A 36 21.35 -30.34 22.87
N LYS A 37 22.48 -30.98 22.56
CA LYS A 37 22.76 -32.39 22.84
C LYS A 37 23.48 -32.50 24.17
N THR A 38 22.91 -33.27 25.11
CA THR A 38 23.54 -34.08 26.17
C THR A 38 22.38 -34.79 26.87
N GLY A 39 22.30 -36.08 27.15
CA GLY A 39 23.26 -37.18 27.14
C GLY A 39 22.81 -38.17 28.23
N GLY A 40 22.38 -39.37 27.83
CA GLY A 40 22.43 -40.62 28.61
C GLY A 40 21.51 -40.82 29.82
N LYS A 41 20.62 -41.82 29.76
CA LYS A 41 20.86 -43.16 30.34
C LYS A 41 19.68 -44.11 30.08
N SER A 42 20.03 -45.38 29.94
CA SER A 42 19.22 -46.53 29.55
C SER A 42 18.84 -47.38 30.76
N THR A 43 17.61 -47.89 30.81
CA THR A 43 17.16 -49.12 31.50
C THR A 43 15.76 -49.47 30.95
N LYS A 44 15.55 -50.47 30.07
CA LYS A 44 15.58 -51.95 30.18
C LYS A 44 14.25 -52.57 30.69
N LYS A 45 13.60 -53.32 29.76
CA LYS A 45 12.70 -54.50 29.94
C LYS A 45 11.32 -54.27 30.62
N SER A 46 10.24 -54.99 30.30
CA SER A 46 9.97 -56.12 29.39
C SER A 46 8.46 -56.24 29.06
N ASP A 47 8.17 -57.11 28.08
CA ASP A 47 6.98 -57.96 27.87
C ASP A 47 5.59 -57.31 27.64
N GLY A 48 4.75 -57.78 26.72
CA GLY A 48 4.85 -58.94 25.83
C GLY A 48 3.60 -59.13 24.94
N THR A 49 3.70 -60.17 24.08
CA THR A 49 2.64 -60.99 23.44
C THR A 49 1.71 -60.35 22.40
N GLN A 50 1.87 -60.73 21.11
CA GLN A 50 1.11 -61.75 20.32
C GLN A 50 -0.28 -61.23 19.89
N ALA A 51 -0.79 -61.36 18.66
CA ALA A 51 -0.72 -62.37 17.59
C ALA A 51 -1.01 -61.66 16.23
N ALA A 52 -0.34 -61.94 15.11
CA ALA A 52 -0.49 -63.05 14.15
C ALA A 52 -1.85 -63.12 13.40
N ASP A 53 -1.81 -62.85 12.08
CA ASP A 53 -2.45 -63.57 10.95
C ASP A 53 -2.31 -62.69 9.68
N VAL A 54 -1.48 -62.99 8.67
CA VAL A 54 -1.44 -64.08 7.66
C VAL A 54 -2.52 -63.96 6.57
N ASN A 55 -2.12 -63.44 5.40
CA ASN A 55 -2.22 -64.07 4.06
C ASN A 55 -1.64 -63.09 3.00
N GLN A 56 -0.54 -63.43 2.31
CA GLN A 56 -0.46 -64.19 1.02
C GLN A 56 -1.31 -63.56 -0.09
N SER A 57 -0.85 -63.33 -1.34
CA SER A 57 0.30 -63.72 -2.18
C SER A 57 0.37 -62.65 -3.31
N SER A 58 1.31 -62.50 -4.24
CA SER A 58 2.23 -63.37 -5.00
C SER A 58 3.10 -62.40 -5.86
N ALA A 59 4.44 -62.51 -5.90
CA ALA A 59 5.25 -63.26 -6.90
C ALA A 59 5.05 -62.76 -8.36
N GLU A 60 6.03 -62.59 -9.25
CA GLU A 60 7.46 -62.90 -9.36
C GLU A 60 7.97 -62.16 -10.63
N GLY A 61 9.20 -61.64 -10.68
CA GLY A 61 10.38 -62.31 -11.23
C GLY A 61 11.30 -61.21 -11.81
N GLY A 62 12.64 -61.25 -11.78
CA GLY A 62 13.57 -62.34 -11.60
C GLY A 62 14.53 -62.33 -12.80
N ALA A 63 15.72 -61.75 -12.66
CA ALA A 63 16.95 -62.17 -13.36
C ALA A 63 18.16 -61.38 -12.85
N ALA A 64 19.08 -62.09 -12.21
CA ALA A 64 20.40 -61.66 -11.78
C ALA A 64 21.47 -62.38 -12.61
N VAL A 65 22.60 -61.73 -12.87
CA VAL A 65 23.93 -62.32 -13.17
C VAL A 65 24.97 -61.28 -12.68
N THR A 66 25.53 -61.39 -11.47
CA THR A 66 26.81 -62.04 -11.07
C THR A 66 28.05 -61.56 -11.87
N GLY A 67 29.20 -61.22 -11.26
CA GLY A 67 29.71 -61.60 -9.96
C GLY A 67 30.94 -60.81 -9.44
N SER A 68 31.03 -60.81 -8.10
CA SER A 68 32.18 -61.06 -7.20
C SER A 68 33.61 -60.65 -7.60
N SER A 69 34.28 -59.87 -6.73
CA SER A 69 35.37 -60.41 -5.87
C SER A 69 35.78 -59.42 -4.76
N ARG A 70 36.44 -59.98 -3.74
CA ARG A 70 36.62 -59.53 -2.36
C ARG A 70 37.94 -58.78 -2.10
N ASN A 71 37.92 -58.04 -0.98
CA ASN A 71 38.87 -58.02 0.15
C ASN A 71 39.97 -56.94 0.31
N ARG A 72 39.88 -56.32 1.51
CA ARG A 72 40.93 -55.99 2.52
C ARG A 72 41.87 -54.78 2.34
N GLY A 73 41.71 -53.80 3.24
CA GLY A 73 42.63 -53.63 4.39
C GLY A 73 43.43 -52.32 4.51
N GLY A 74 43.26 -51.64 5.66
CA GLY A 74 44.18 -50.63 6.26
C GLY A 74 43.97 -49.19 5.78
N GLY A 75 44.02 -48.11 6.58
CA GLY A 75 44.45 -47.92 7.95
C GLY A 75 45.02 -46.50 8.13
N ASN A 76 44.18 -45.57 8.58
CA ASN A 76 44.43 -44.38 9.44
C ASN A 76 45.36 -43.20 9.04
N ARG A 77 45.00 -42.03 9.62
CA ARG A 77 45.63 -40.67 9.65
C ARG A 77 45.09 -39.73 8.56
N GLY A 78 44.45 -38.58 8.81
CA GLY A 78 44.36 -37.73 10.01
C GLY A 78 44.79 -36.31 9.62
N ALA A 79 43.85 -35.45 9.21
CA ALA A 79 44.02 -33.99 9.19
C ALA A 79 42.65 -33.29 9.15
N SER A 80 42.36 -32.59 10.24
CA SER A 80 41.19 -31.75 10.47
C SER A 80 41.29 -30.43 9.72
N VAL A 81 40.28 -30.11 8.89
CA VAL A 81 40.04 -28.76 8.36
C VAL A 81 38.58 -28.41 8.61
N ALA A 82 38.36 -27.24 9.22
CA ALA A 82 37.07 -26.72 9.66
C ALA A 82 36.06 -26.54 8.51
N PRO A 83 34.73 -26.66 8.74
CA PRO A 83 33.76 -26.35 7.72
C PRO A 83 33.61 -24.83 7.57
N ALA A 84 34.12 -24.31 6.46
CA ALA A 84 33.78 -22.98 5.97
C ALA A 84 32.27 -22.94 5.67
N GLY A 85 31.62 -21.86 6.10
CA GLY A 85 30.20 -21.63 5.93
C GLY A 85 29.76 -21.73 4.47
N ALA A 86 28.57 -22.31 4.27
CA ALA A 86 27.91 -22.41 2.99
C ALA A 86 27.59 -21.01 2.43
N GLY A 87 28.55 -20.43 1.72
CA GLY A 87 28.30 -19.33 0.79
C GLY A 87 27.52 -19.89 -0.39
N SER A 88 26.28 -19.45 -0.57
CA SER A 88 25.48 -19.70 -1.77
C SER A 88 26.25 -19.19 -3.00
N THR A 89 26.84 -20.12 -3.75
CA THR A 89 27.44 -19.86 -5.06
C THR A 89 26.31 -19.58 -6.05
N ARG A 90 26.10 -18.31 -6.39
CA ARG A 90 25.18 -17.89 -7.46
C ARG A 90 25.65 -18.41 -8.81
N THR A 91 24.79 -19.13 -9.51
CA THR A 91 24.96 -19.51 -10.91
C THR A 91 25.03 -18.25 -11.78
N PRO A 92 26.02 -18.10 -12.68
CA PRO A 92 26.07 -16.97 -13.60
C PRO A 92 24.86 -17.03 -14.56
N GLY A 93 23.90 -16.13 -14.39
CA GLY A 93 22.79 -15.97 -15.34
C GLY A 93 21.40 -15.76 -14.73
N GLN A 94 21.17 -16.08 -13.45
CA GLN A 94 19.87 -15.83 -12.81
C GLN A 94 19.75 -14.37 -12.36
N GLN A 95 18.74 -13.68 -12.87
CA GLN A 95 18.37 -12.33 -12.41
C GLN A 95 17.90 -12.40 -10.95
N PRO A 96 18.19 -11.37 -10.13
CA PRO A 96 17.72 -11.35 -8.75
C PRO A 96 16.18 -11.31 -8.71
N GLU A 97 15.58 -12.21 -7.93
CA GLU A 97 14.13 -12.28 -7.69
C GLU A 97 13.67 -11.20 -6.70
N GLU A 98 14.44 -11.01 -5.61
CA GLU A 98 14.14 -10.03 -4.57
C GLU A 98 14.81 -8.67 -4.82
N MET A 99 14.16 -7.60 -4.37
CA MET A 99 14.77 -6.28 -4.27
C MET A 99 15.63 -6.20 -3.00
N ARG A 100 16.77 -5.52 -3.06
CA ARG A 100 17.70 -5.35 -1.95
C ARG A 100 17.66 -3.93 -1.40
N LEU A 101 17.72 -3.80 -0.08
CA LEU A 101 17.73 -2.51 0.59
C LEU A 101 19.04 -1.75 0.35
N HIS A 102 18.91 -0.46 0.05
CA HIS A 102 19.98 0.53 -0.07
C HIS A 102 19.59 1.76 0.74
N PHE A 103 20.37 2.10 1.77
CA PHE A 103 20.25 3.39 2.43
C PHE A 103 20.80 4.50 1.54
N LEU A 104 20.21 5.69 1.68
CA LEU A 104 20.68 6.88 0.97
C LEU A 104 22.12 7.21 1.37
N LYS A 105 22.94 7.61 0.41
CA LYS A 105 24.31 8.09 0.67
C LYS A 105 24.30 9.40 1.45
N ASN A 106 23.33 10.26 1.18
CA ASN A 106 23.14 11.49 1.92
C ASN A 106 22.38 11.21 3.22
N THR A 107 23.13 11.02 4.31
CA THR A 107 22.57 10.70 5.63
C THR A 107 21.82 11.86 6.28
N GLN A 108 21.84 13.06 5.70
CA GLN A 108 21.04 14.19 6.16
C GLN A 108 19.58 14.12 5.72
N VAL A 109 19.24 13.21 4.79
CA VAL A 109 17.86 12.96 4.37
C VAL A 109 17.34 11.73 5.09
N THR A 110 16.44 11.95 6.04
CA THR A 110 16.03 10.96 7.05
C THR A 110 14.55 10.63 6.98
N CYS A 111 14.19 9.51 7.61
CA CYS A 111 12.83 9.21 8.03
C CYS A 111 12.40 10.14 9.19
N ASN A 112 11.13 10.06 9.61
CA ASN A 112 10.59 10.95 10.64
C ASN A 112 11.39 10.95 11.95
N ASP A 113 11.89 9.80 12.38
CA ASP A 113 12.65 9.64 13.62
C ASP A 113 14.16 9.92 13.51
N GLY A 114 14.61 10.43 12.35
CA GLY A 114 16.02 10.72 12.09
C GLY A 114 16.84 9.52 11.59
N THR A 115 16.25 8.32 11.48
CA THR A 115 16.95 7.18 10.84
C THR A 115 17.17 7.42 9.35
N ALA A 116 18.20 6.80 8.78
CA ALA A 116 18.52 6.97 7.36
C ALA A 116 17.38 6.46 6.48
N ALA A 117 16.89 7.30 5.55
CA ALA A 117 15.96 6.85 4.53
C ALA A 117 16.68 5.99 3.47
N GLY A 118 15.93 5.32 2.61
CA GLY A 118 16.48 4.38 1.64
C GLY A 118 15.45 3.90 0.64
N PHE A 119 15.86 2.93 -0.18
CA PHE A 119 15.05 2.31 -1.21
C PHE A 119 15.47 0.86 -1.41
N TYR A 120 14.56 0.03 -1.91
CA TYR A 120 14.86 -1.32 -2.35
C TYR A 120 15.05 -1.32 -3.86
N LEU A 121 16.05 -2.04 -4.38
CA LEU A 121 16.37 -2.10 -5.80
C LEU A 121 16.49 -3.54 -6.29
N ARG A 122 15.87 -3.83 -7.43
CA ARG A 122 16.11 -5.00 -8.28
C ARG A 122 16.58 -4.53 -9.65
N GLU A 123 17.86 -4.73 -9.93
CA GLU A 123 18.48 -4.38 -11.21
C GLU A 123 18.25 -5.50 -12.23
N VAL A 124 17.81 -5.15 -13.44
CA VAL A 124 17.70 -6.06 -14.58
C VAL A 124 18.65 -5.58 -15.67
N ARG A 125 19.76 -6.30 -15.85
CA ARG A 125 20.80 -5.91 -16.81
C ARG A 125 20.23 -5.80 -18.23
N GLY A 126 20.56 -4.70 -18.90
CA GLY A 126 20.10 -4.41 -20.27
C GLY A 126 18.72 -3.75 -20.35
N SER A 127 17.93 -3.76 -19.27
CA SER A 127 16.65 -3.06 -19.25
C SER A 127 16.85 -1.56 -19.15
N ARG A 128 16.21 -0.81 -20.06
CA ARG A 128 16.16 0.66 -20.05
C ARG A 128 14.83 1.20 -19.50
N ARG A 129 14.05 0.33 -18.86
CA ARG A 129 12.80 0.69 -18.18
C ARG A 129 13.03 0.68 -16.68
N TRP A 130 12.55 1.72 -16.02
CA TRP A 130 12.65 1.89 -14.58
C TRP A 130 11.26 2.15 -14.02
N LEU A 131 10.91 1.46 -12.94
CA LEU A 131 9.68 1.67 -12.19
C LEU A 131 10.06 2.03 -10.76
N LEU A 132 9.75 3.26 -10.35
CA LEU A 132 9.98 3.78 -9.01
C LEU A 132 8.64 3.85 -8.29
N PHE A 133 8.45 3.02 -7.27
CA PHE A 133 7.20 2.90 -6.52
C PHE A 133 7.27 3.63 -5.19
N LEU A 134 6.37 4.58 -4.97
CA LEU A 134 6.17 5.31 -3.72
C LEU A 134 5.13 4.56 -2.88
N GLU A 135 5.57 4.06 -1.72
CA GLU A 135 4.64 3.49 -0.74
C GLU A 135 3.68 4.57 -0.21
N GLY A 136 2.48 4.14 0.18
CA GLY A 136 1.50 5.00 0.85
C GLY A 136 1.33 4.66 2.33
N GLY A 137 0.24 5.16 2.91
CA GLY A 137 -0.14 4.85 4.28
C GLY A 137 -0.37 6.09 5.13
N TRP A 138 -1.36 6.92 4.76
CA TRP A 138 -1.79 8.09 5.54
C TRP A 138 -0.70 9.13 5.79
N CYS A 139 -0.93 10.07 6.70
CA CYS A 139 0.03 11.09 7.14
C CYS A 139 -0.21 11.40 8.62
N CYS A 140 0.61 12.29 9.20
CA CYS A 140 0.33 12.92 10.48
C CYS A 140 0.56 14.43 10.36
N TYR A 141 -0.25 15.25 11.02
CA TYR A 141 -0.34 16.70 10.75
C TYR A 141 -0.30 17.56 12.03
N SER A 142 -0.06 16.92 13.17
CA SER A 142 0.22 17.55 14.47
C SER A 142 1.21 16.70 15.25
N LYS A 143 1.77 17.23 16.35
CA LYS A 143 2.68 16.44 17.19
C LYS A 143 1.98 15.19 17.73
N GLU A 144 0.75 15.33 18.20
CA GLU A 144 -0.05 14.30 18.84
C GLU A 144 -0.38 13.18 17.84
N THR A 145 -0.80 13.55 16.63
CA THR A 145 -1.07 12.57 15.57
C THR A 145 0.20 11.85 15.11
N CYS A 146 1.35 12.54 15.10
CA CYS A 146 2.63 11.91 14.80
C CYS A 146 3.13 10.99 15.93
N ASP A 147 2.96 11.37 17.20
CA ASP A 147 3.28 10.52 18.33
C ASP A 147 2.41 9.26 18.36
N PHE A 148 1.10 9.41 18.12
CA PHE A 148 0.19 8.28 17.97
C PHE A 148 0.62 7.35 16.83
N ARG A 149 0.97 7.93 15.67
CA ARG A 149 1.44 7.16 14.52
C ARG A 149 2.77 6.45 14.81
N TYR A 150 3.69 7.08 15.51
CA TYR A 150 4.99 6.48 15.86
C TYR A 150 4.83 5.29 16.80
N GLN A 151 3.92 5.40 17.77
CA GLN A 151 3.62 4.32 18.73
C GLN A 151 2.92 3.14 18.05
N ASN A 152 1.99 3.38 17.13
CA ASN A 152 1.13 2.34 16.56
C ASN A 152 1.64 1.77 15.22
N ILE A 153 2.35 2.57 14.42
CA ILE A 153 2.81 2.19 13.07
C ILE A 153 4.25 2.69 12.81
N PRO A 154 5.25 2.30 13.65
CA PRO A 154 6.61 2.83 13.56
C PRO A 154 7.29 2.55 12.22
N ARG A 155 6.90 1.47 11.50
CA ARG A 155 7.44 1.13 10.18
C ARG A 155 7.26 2.22 9.11
N LEU A 156 6.30 3.13 9.30
CA LEU A 156 6.02 4.25 8.40
C LEU A 156 6.64 5.58 8.88
N MET A 157 7.51 5.51 9.88
CA MET A 157 8.20 6.68 10.47
C MET A 157 9.69 6.42 10.74
N SER A 158 10.14 5.18 10.59
CA SER A 158 11.49 4.72 10.89
C SER A 158 11.96 3.66 9.91
N SER A 159 13.26 3.64 9.62
CA SER A 159 13.91 2.57 8.87
C SER A 159 14.56 1.49 9.74
N SER A 160 14.56 1.62 11.07
CA SER A 160 15.20 0.65 11.98
C SER A 160 14.67 -0.78 11.86
N GLY A 161 13.42 -0.93 11.43
CA GLY A 161 12.76 -2.24 11.27
C GLY A 161 12.79 -2.80 9.84
N TRP A 162 13.47 -2.15 8.89
CA TRP A 162 13.46 -2.59 7.49
C TRP A 162 14.26 -3.88 7.27
N SER A 163 13.68 -4.81 6.51
CA SER A 163 14.34 -6.04 6.09
C SER A 163 15.43 -5.77 5.04
N GLN A 164 16.42 -6.65 4.93
CA GLN A 164 17.48 -6.48 3.92
C GLN A 164 16.99 -6.72 2.49
N THR A 165 15.91 -7.50 2.33
CA THR A 165 15.29 -7.79 1.05
C THR A 165 13.77 -7.60 1.12
N LYS A 166 13.17 -7.41 -0.05
CA LYS A 166 11.72 -7.27 -0.22
C LYS A 166 11.30 -7.94 -1.53
N THR A 167 10.30 -8.79 -1.46
CA THR A 167 9.66 -9.39 -2.63
C THR A 167 8.59 -8.45 -3.16
N GLY A 168 8.61 -8.20 -4.47
CA GLY A 168 7.60 -7.39 -5.15
C GLY A 168 6.41 -8.25 -5.56
N SER A 169 5.21 -7.67 -5.51
CA SER A 169 3.96 -8.26 -5.99
C SER A 169 3.28 -7.32 -6.98
N GLY A 170 2.32 -7.85 -7.72
CA GLY A 170 1.61 -7.14 -8.79
C GLY A 170 2.58 -6.52 -9.78
N ILE A 171 2.47 -5.21 -10.02
CA ILE A 171 3.34 -4.47 -10.94
C ILE A 171 4.83 -4.48 -10.55
N LEU A 172 5.16 -4.83 -9.31
CA LEU A 172 6.55 -4.94 -8.82
C LEU A 172 7.11 -6.37 -8.95
N SER A 173 6.27 -7.34 -9.29
CA SER A 173 6.67 -8.74 -9.42
C SER A 173 7.67 -8.94 -10.56
N PHE A 174 8.60 -9.87 -10.34
CA PHE A 174 9.57 -10.32 -11.34
C PHE A 174 9.02 -11.45 -12.22
N GLN A 175 7.87 -12.04 -11.85
CA GLN A 175 7.24 -13.13 -12.58
C GLN A 175 6.41 -12.55 -13.73
N ALA A 176 6.58 -13.09 -14.94
CA ALA A 176 5.85 -12.60 -16.12
C ALA A 176 4.36 -12.92 -16.03
N GLU A 177 4.01 -13.99 -15.32
CA GLU A 177 2.65 -14.45 -15.09
C GLU A 177 1.88 -13.46 -14.21
N GLU A 178 2.55 -12.84 -13.23
CA GLU A 178 1.98 -11.82 -12.36
C GLU A 178 2.17 -10.40 -12.93
N ASN A 179 3.24 -10.15 -13.69
CA ASN A 179 3.58 -8.85 -14.26
C ASN A 179 3.92 -8.96 -15.77
N PRO A 180 2.91 -9.10 -16.63
CA PRO A 180 3.10 -9.48 -18.04
C PRO A 180 3.88 -8.48 -18.87
N HIS A 181 3.92 -7.21 -18.47
CA HIS A 181 4.51 -6.14 -19.27
C HIS A 181 5.76 -5.51 -18.65
N TRP A 182 5.87 -5.48 -17.32
CA TRP A 182 6.93 -4.75 -16.61
C TRP A 182 7.86 -5.64 -15.77
N HIS A 183 7.69 -6.97 -15.78
CA HIS A 183 8.52 -7.89 -14.96
C HIS A 183 10.03 -7.78 -15.21
N ASN A 184 10.46 -7.35 -16.39
CA ASN A 184 11.87 -7.18 -16.75
C ASN A 184 12.37 -5.71 -16.63
N ALA A 185 11.60 -4.81 -16.01
CA ALA A 185 12.07 -3.47 -15.68
C ALA A 185 13.03 -3.50 -14.46
N ASN A 186 13.85 -2.46 -14.33
CA ASN A 186 14.51 -2.17 -13.05
C ASN A 186 13.43 -1.69 -12.08
N ILE A 187 13.30 -2.36 -10.92
CA ILE A 187 12.26 -2.05 -9.93
C ILE A 187 12.90 -1.39 -8.73
N VAL A 188 12.34 -0.25 -8.33
CA VAL A 188 12.71 0.50 -7.15
C VAL A 188 11.47 0.66 -6.27
N PHE A 189 11.54 0.20 -5.03
CA PHE A 189 10.49 0.45 -4.03
C PHE A 189 11.04 1.43 -3.00
N ILE A 190 10.38 2.57 -2.81
CA ILE A 190 10.77 3.62 -1.88
C ILE A 190 9.80 3.56 -0.69
N PRO A 191 10.22 3.03 0.47
CA PRO A 191 9.34 2.93 1.63
C PRO A 191 8.93 4.31 2.13
N TYR A 192 7.72 4.41 2.62
CA TYR A 192 7.17 5.67 3.10
C TYR A 192 7.43 5.82 4.59
N CYS A 193 8.47 6.58 4.93
CA CYS A 193 8.86 6.84 6.31
C CYS A 193 8.82 8.33 6.71
N SER A 194 8.18 9.16 5.89
CA SER A 194 8.18 10.62 6.05
C SER A 194 6.84 11.20 6.49
N SER A 195 5.74 10.44 6.46
CA SER A 195 4.41 10.85 6.96
C SER A 195 3.85 12.18 6.44
N ASP A 196 4.34 12.66 5.29
CA ASP A 196 4.10 13.99 4.72
C ASP A 196 3.52 13.96 3.29
N VAL A 197 2.97 12.80 2.88
CA VAL A 197 2.44 12.57 1.53
C VAL A 197 3.48 12.91 0.45
N TRP A 198 4.76 12.66 0.74
CA TRP A 198 5.89 12.93 -0.14
C TRP A 198 6.10 14.42 -0.49
N SER A 199 5.61 15.33 0.36
CA SER A 199 5.68 16.78 0.12
C SER A 199 6.77 17.51 0.92
N GLY A 200 7.19 16.95 2.06
CA GLY A 200 8.04 17.64 3.04
C GLY A 200 9.48 17.85 2.58
N THR A 201 10.08 18.95 3.06
CA THR A 201 11.43 19.39 2.67
C THR A 201 12.37 19.73 3.83
N GLY A 202 12.05 19.33 5.06
CA GLY A 202 12.94 19.61 6.18
C GLY A 202 12.38 19.21 7.54
N SER A 203 13.04 19.70 8.59
CA SER A 203 12.56 19.53 9.96
C SER A 203 11.24 20.26 10.18
N ALA A 204 10.42 19.75 11.10
CA ALA A 204 9.29 20.49 11.62
C ALA A 204 9.74 21.90 12.09
N PRO A 205 8.98 22.96 11.83
CA PRO A 205 9.26 24.26 12.44
C PRO A 205 9.23 24.12 13.97
N SER A 206 10.28 24.59 14.65
CA SER A 206 10.28 24.64 16.11
C SER A 206 9.11 25.51 16.59
N PRO A 207 8.31 25.09 17.60
CA PRO A 207 7.24 25.92 18.12
C PRO A 207 7.80 27.25 18.63
N PRO A 208 7.05 28.37 18.52
CA PRO A 208 7.51 29.65 19.03
C PRO A 208 7.86 29.50 20.51
N SER A 209 9.08 29.92 20.88
CA SER A 209 9.57 29.85 22.26
C SER A 209 8.55 30.53 23.17
N ARG A 210 7.84 29.76 24.00
CA ARG A 210 7.02 30.33 25.08
C ARG A 210 7.94 31.24 25.92
N PRO A 211 7.46 32.41 26.39
CA PRO A 211 8.24 33.23 27.32
C PRO A 211 8.67 32.34 28.49
N ARG A 212 9.95 32.41 28.87
CA ARG A 212 10.55 31.57 29.93
C ARG A 212 9.80 31.76 31.26
N GLY A 213 8.75 30.96 31.46
CA GLY A 213 8.27 30.58 32.78
C GLY A 213 9.26 29.58 33.36
N ARG A 214 9.70 29.82 34.60
CA ARG A 214 10.63 28.97 35.33
C ARG A 214 9.95 27.66 35.73
N ASP A 215 9.80 26.72 34.80
CA ASP A 215 9.60 25.31 35.13
C ASP A 215 10.49 24.48 34.20
N LYS A 216 11.63 24.07 34.75
CA LYS A 216 12.55 23.10 34.13
C LYS A 216 12.02 21.70 34.38
N ASP A 217 10.93 21.32 33.72
CA ASP A 217 10.61 19.91 33.58
C ASP A 217 11.43 19.32 32.43
N HIS A 218 12.68 18.99 32.75
CA HIS A 218 13.60 18.22 31.92
C HIS A 218 13.19 16.73 31.82
N ASN A 219 11.92 16.43 31.53
CA ASN A 219 11.45 15.05 31.46
C ASN A 219 10.21 14.82 30.56
N ALA A 220 10.16 15.48 29.41
CA ALA A 220 9.40 14.97 28.27
C ALA A 220 10.39 14.75 27.12
N ASN A 221 10.58 13.50 26.73
CA ASN A 221 11.37 13.09 25.58
C ASN A 221 10.62 13.60 24.32
N THR A 222 10.75 14.89 23.99
CA THR A 222 10.08 15.48 22.83
C THR A 222 10.82 15.07 21.57
N THR A 223 10.44 13.92 21.01
CA THR A 223 10.87 13.52 19.67
C THR A 223 10.44 14.60 18.69
N GLU A 224 11.42 15.27 18.08
CA GLU A 224 11.19 16.23 17.00
C GLU A 224 11.25 15.45 15.67
N TYR A 225 10.15 15.46 14.93
CA TYR A 225 10.06 14.72 13.67
C TYR A 225 10.58 15.55 12.49
N THR A 226 11.21 14.88 11.52
CA THR A 226 11.57 15.47 10.22
C THR A 226 10.62 15.03 9.12
N PHE A 227 10.30 15.89 8.17
CA PHE A 227 9.38 15.60 7.06
C PHE A 227 10.11 15.86 5.74
N MET A 228 10.62 14.79 5.11
CA MET A 228 11.58 14.89 4.01
C MET A 228 11.18 14.09 2.77
N GLY A 229 9.91 13.71 2.59
CA GLY A 229 9.48 12.81 1.52
C GLY A 229 9.87 13.29 0.12
N SER A 230 9.73 14.58 -0.16
CA SER A 230 10.13 15.18 -1.44
C SER A 230 11.66 15.12 -1.66
N LEU A 231 12.44 15.27 -0.58
CA LEU A 231 13.91 15.15 -0.61
C LEU A 231 14.36 13.70 -0.72
N ILE A 232 13.66 12.75 -0.09
CA ILE A 232 13.93 11.32 -0.22
C ILE A 232 13.86 10.93 -1.70
N ILE A 233 12.79 11.30 -2.41
CA ILE A 233 12.65 11.01 -3.86
C ILE A 233 13.84 11.58 -4.65
N ARG A 234 14.21 12.83 -4.36
CA ARG A 234 15.33 13.51 -5.01
C ARG A 234 16.66 12.78 -4.81
N GLU A 235 16.95 12.35 -3.59
CA GLU A 235 18.20 11.65 -3.27
C GLU A 235 18.20 10.21 -3.80
N VAL A 236 17.06 9.51 -3.80
CA VAL A 236 16.94 8.21 -4.47
C VAL A 236 17.33 8.32 -5.94
N ILE A 237 16.82 9.32 -6.67
CA ILE A 237 17.17 9.52 -8.09
C ILE A 237 18.67 9.74 -8.27
N LYS A 238 19.32 10.50 -7.38
CA LYS A 238 20.77 10.70 -7.40
C LYS A 238 21.53 9.40 -7.16
N ASP A 239 21.11 8.60 -6.19
CA ASP A 239 21.76 7.34 -5.86
C ASP A 239 21.55 6.25 -6.92
N LEU A 240 20.53 6.40 -7.77
CA LEU A 240 20.30 5.56 -8.94
C LEU A 240 21.15 5.95 -10.16
N ILE A 241 21.80 7.12 -10.19
CA ILE A 241 22.73 7.52 -11.27
C ILE A 241 23.83 6.48 -11.50
N PRO A 242 24.64 6.09 -10.48
CA PRO A 242 25.65 5.06 -10.67
C PRO A 242 25.06 3.66 -10.94
N LYS A 243 23.73 3.49 -10.80
CA LYS A 243 23.00 2.26 -11.10
C LYS A 243 22.46 2.21 -12.53
N GLY A 244 22.61 3.29 -13.30
CA GLY A 244 22.30 3.33 -14.72
C GLY A 244 20.95 3.95 -15.08
N ILE A 245 20.30 4.67 -14.16
CA ILE A 245 19.03 5.37 -14.48
C ILE A 245 19.20 6.42 -15.58
N LYS A 246 20.42 6.96 -15.76
CA LYS A 246 20.73 7.91 -16.84
C LYS A 246 20.56 7.31 -18.24
N GLN A 247 20.71 5.99 -18.39
CA GLN A 247 20.51 5.28 -19.66
C GLN A 247 19.05 4.82 -19.87
N ALA A 248 18.15 5.17 -18.96
CA ALA A 248 16.74 4.87 -19.08
C ALA A 248 16.15 5.50 -20.36
N LYS A 249 15.21 4.79 -20.99
CA LYS A 249 14.35 5.34 -22.03
C LYS A 249 12.96 5.68 -21.49
N VAL A 250 12.53 4.98 -20.44
CA VAL A 250 11.30 5.27 -19.70
C VAL A 250 11.58 5.16 -18.20
N VAL A 251 11.15 6.16 -17.45
CA VAL A 251 11.09 6.14 -15.98
C VAL A 251 9.63 6.31 -15.60
N MET A 252 9.02 5.28 -15.03
CA MET A 252 7.66 5.33 -14.49
C MET A 252 7.73 5.61 -12.99
N LEU A 253 7.25 6.79 -12.58
CA LEU A 253 7.02 7.11 -11.19
C LEU A 253 5.61 6.61 -10.82
N THR A 254 5.56 5.57 -10.01
CA THR A 254 4.35 4.89 -9.59
C THR A 254 4.13 5.12 -8.10
N GLY A 255 2.89 5.13 -7.63
CA GLY A 255 2.62 5.15 -6.21
C GLY A 255 1.18 4.80 -5.90
N ALA A 256 0.95 4.29 -4.70
CA ALA A 256 -0.37 3.91 -4.23
C ALA A 256 -0.78 4.71 -2.98
N SER A 257 -2.07 5.04 -2.84
CA SER A 257 -2.60 5.81 -1.71
C SER A 257 -1.90 7.18 -1.59
N ALA A 258 -1.41 7.54 -0.39
CA ALA A 258 -0.55 8.72 -0.18
C ALA A 258 0.66 8.75 -1.14
N GLY A 259 1.19 7.59 -1.55
CA GLY A 259 2.22 7.48 -2.58
C GLY A 259 1.74 7.87 -3.97
N GLY A 260 0.47 7.59 -4.31
CA GLY A 260 -0.17 8.02 -5.55
C GLY A 260 -0.32 9.54 -5.61
N THR A 261 -0.78 10.17 -4.52
CA THR A 261 -0.76 11.63 -4.39
C THR A 261 0.69 12.15 -4.44
N GLY A 262 1.64 11.43 -3.84
CA GLY A 262 3.07 11.70 -3.95
C GLY A 262 3.60 11.73 -5.38
N VAL A 263 3.12 10.84 -6.27
CA VAL A 263 3.44 10.89 -7.71
C VAL A 263 3.00 12.23 -8.29
N LEU A 264 1.74 12.63 -8.04
CA LEU A 264 1.21 13.89 -8.55
C LEU A 264 2.06 15.09 -8.08
N LEU A 265 2.46 15.12 -6.81
CA LEU A 265 3.22 16.23 -6.24
C LEU A 265 4.68 16.31 -6.70
N ASN A 266 5.25 15.20 -7.18
CA ASN A 266 6.69 15.08 -7.43
C ASN A 266 7.08 14.84 -8.90
N ILE A 267 6.18 14.35 -9.75
CA ILE A 267 6.54 13.84 -11.08
C ILE A 267 7.29 14.85 -11.96
N ASP A 268 6.84 16.10 -12.02
CA ASP A 268 7.47 17.12 -12.86
C ASP A 268 8.85 17.55 -12.28
N ARG A 269 9.05 17.43 -10.96
CA ARG A 269 10.36 17.63 -10.33
C ARG A 269 11.30 16.46 -10.64
N VAL A 270 10.79 15.23 -10.67
CA VAL A 270 11.54 14.04 -11.11
C VAL A 270 11.96 14.17 -12.57
N ALA A 271 11.04 14.61 -13.44
CA ALA A 271 11.33 14.88 -14.84
C ALA A 271 12.43 15.93 -15.02
N GLY A 272 12.27 17.10 -14.39
CA GLY A 272 13.27 18.17 -14.45
C GLY A 272 14.62 17.76 -13.85
N GLN A 273 14.64 16.95 -12.78
CA GLN A 273 15.88 16.44 -12.20
C GLN A 273 16.60 15.49 -13.16
N LEU A 274 15.89 14.55 -13.79
CA LEU A 274 16.49 13.60 -14.74
C LEU A 274 17.02 14.33 -15.99
N GLU A 275 16.29 15.33 -16.49
CA GLU A 275 16.72 16.19 -17.59
C GLU A 275 18.01 16.95 -17.22
N GLN A 276 18.07 17.59 -16.05
CA GLN A 276 19.27 18.29 -15.56
C GLN A 276 20.49 17.37 -15.41
N LEU A 277 20.27 16.09 -15.15
CA LEU A 277 21.34 15.08 -15.08
C LEU A 277 21.74 14.52 -16.46
N GLY A 278 21.09 14.98 -17.53
CA GLY A 278 21.32 14.59 -18.92
C GLY A 278 20.74 13.22 -19.28
N ALA A 279 19.64 12.81 -18.65
CA ALA A 279 18.91 11.61 -19.06
C ALA A 279 17.89 11.95 -20.16
N GLU A 280 17.83 11.14 -21.22
CA GLU A 280 16.86 11.27 -22.32
C GLU A 280 15.56 10.46 -22.05
N ALA A 281 15.30 10.15 -20.78
CA ALA A 281 14.20 9.30 -20.39
C ALA A 281 12.87 10.03 -20.49
N GLN A 282 11.84 9.37 -21.01
CA GLN A 282 10.47 9.86 -20.84
C GLN A 282 10.00 9.52 -19.43
N VAL A 283 9.71 10.53 -18.62
CA VAL A 283 9.10 10.35 -17.31
C VAL A 283 7.58 10.23 -17.45
N ARG A 284 7.00 9.24 -16.79
CA ARG A 284 5.56 8.94 -16.81
C ARG A 284 5.06 8.67 -15.40
N GLY A 285 3.80 8.99 -15.13
CA GLY A 285 3.21 8.80 -13.80
C GLY A 285 2.14 7.71 -13.81
N LEU A 286 2.13 6.90 -12.76
CA LEU A 286 1.07 5.92 -12.51
C LEU A 286 0.55 6.13 -11.08
N VAL A 287 -0.67 6.65 -10.98
CA VAL A 287 -1.29 7.12 -9.74
C VAL A 287 -2.36 6.11 -9.33
N ASP A 288 -2.14 5.32 -8.28
CA ASP A 288 -3.09 4.34 -7.77
C ASP A 288 -3.72 4.80 -6.46
N SER A 289 -5.06 4.90 -6.40
CA SER A 289 -5.78 5.33 -5.19
C SER A 289 -5.27 6.66 -4.60
N GLY A 290 -4.74 7.55 -5.44
CA GLY A 290 -4.17 8.85 -5.05
C GLY A 290 -5.02 10.04 -5.47
N TRP A 291 -6.19 9.79 -6.07
CA TRP A 291 -7.11 10.79 -6.59
C TRP A 291 -8.29 10.96 -5.63
N PHE A 292 -8.14 11.88 -4.68
CA PHE A 292 -9.15 12.21 -3.68
C PHE A 292 -10.01 13.40 -4.11
N LEU A 293 -11.21 13.47 -3.55
CA LEU A 293 -12.11 14.63 -3.60
C LEU A 293 -12.16 15.30 -2.23
N GLU A 294 -12.50 16.57 -2.24
CA GLU A 294 -12.74 17.37 -1.05
C GLU A 294 -13.91 16.79 -0.25
N SER A 295 -13.79 16.85 1.07
CA SER A 295 -14.84 16.44 1.99
C SER A 295 -16.05 17.37 1.88
N LYS A 296 -17.24 16.77 1.92
CA LYS A 296 -18.51 17.51 2.01
C LYS A 296 -18.85 17.90 3.44
N GLN A 297 -18.16 17.36 4.44
CA GLN A 297 -18.42 17.65 5.83
C GLN A 297 -17.87 19.03 6.19
N GLN A 298 -18.76 19.96 6.52
CA GLN A 298 -18.35 21.17 7.22
C GLN A 298 -18.08 20.82 8.69
N ARG A 299 -16.82 20.80 9.10
CA ARG A 299 -16.43 20.56 10.50
C ARG A 299 -15.55 21.69 11.04
N SER A 300 -15.55 21.76 12.37
CA SER A 300 -15.07 22.86 13.20
C SER A 300 -13.66 23.35 12.82
N PRO A 301 -13.42 24.68 12.80
CA PRO A 301 -12.14 25.28 12.38
C PRO A 301 -10.90 24.86 13.18
N ASN A 302 -11.07 24.08 14.26
CA ASN A 302 -10.02 23.72 15.19
C ASN A 302 -9.75 22.21 15.30
N CYS A 303 -10.40 21.33 14.52
CA CYS A 303 -10.18 19.88 14.56
C CYS A 303 -9.92 19.35 15.99
N PRO A 304 -10.94 19.25 16.87
CA PRO A 304 -10.71 18.82 18.25
C PRO A 304 -10.01 17.45 18.25
N GLU A 305 -9.02 17.29 19.13
CA GLU A 305 -8.07 16.16 19.20
C GLU A 305 -8.72 14.75 19.24
N THR A 306 -10.02 14.67 19.47
CA THR A 306 -10.83 13.44 19.54
C THR A 306 -11.65 13.14 18.28
N ILE A 307 -11.60 13.99 17.24
CA ILE A 307 -12.38 13.88 15.99
C ILE A 307 -11.44 13.87 14.78
N SER A 308 -11.65 12.94 13.85
CA SER A 308 -10.98 12.90 12.54
C SER A 308 -11.13 14.23 11.80
N CYS A 309 -10.01 14.86 11.45
CA CYS A 309 -10.01 16.02 10.57
C CYS A 309 -10.56 15.70 9.19
N SER A 310 -11.10 16.72 8.53
CA SER A 310 -11.32 16.64 7.09
C SER A 310 -9.97 16.56 6.37
N PRO A 311 -9.91 15.99 5.15
CA PRO A 311 -8.70 15.98 4.32
C PRO A 311 -8.07 17.36 4.16
N GLU A 312 -8.88 18.40 3.93
CA GLU A 312 -8.41 19.76 3.71
C GLU A 312 -7.68 20.29 4.93
N ASP A 313 -8.28 20.13 6.11
CA ASP A 313 -7.70 20.66 7.33
C ASP A 313 -6.44 19.87 7.73
N ALA A 314 -6.46 18.54 7.55
CA ALA A 314 -5.27 17.71 7.69
C ALA A 314 -4.13 18.16 6.76
N ILE A 315 -4.43 18.45 5.49
CA ILE A 315 -3.42 18.91 4.51
C ILE A 315 -2.96 20.33 4.83
N LYS A 316 -3.85 21.26 5.22
CA LYS A 316 -3.49 22.64 5.59
C LYS A 316 -2.56 22.67 6.81
N MET A 317 -2.89 21.88 7.84
CA MET A 317 -2.03 21.74 9.03
C MET A 317 -0.73 21.03 8.68
N GLY A 318 -0.84 19.94 7.92
CA GLY A 318 0.29 19.15 7.42
C GLY A 318 1.28 19.99 6.64
N LEU A 319 0.84 20.74 5.63
CA LEU A 319 1.72 21.60 4.82
C LEU A 319 2.57 22.55 5.66
N LYS A 320 2.00 23.11 6.73
CA LYS A 320 2.74 23.97 7.67
C LYS A 320 3.74 23.16 8.49
N LEU A 321 3.33 22.02 9.03
CA LEU A 321 4.19 21.15 9.84
C LEU A 321 5.33 20.55 9.03
N TRP A 322 5.07 20.11 7.81
CA TRP A 322 6.00 19.36 6.96
C TRP A 322 6.99 20.24 6.21
N ASN A 323 6.81 21.57 6.28
CA ASN A 323 7.41 22.50 5.31
C ASN A 323 7.18 22.00 3.88
N GLY A 324 5.92 21.64 3.60
CA GLY A 324 5.53 20.91 2.40
C GLY A 324 5.56 21.79 1.16
N ILE A 325 5.98 21.21 0.03
CA ILE A 325 5.97 21.87 -1.27
C ILE A 325 5.01 21.18 -2.23
N VAL A 326 4.42 21.98 -3.13
CA VAL A 326 3.54 21.52 -4.21
C VAL A 326 4.11 21.96 -5.57
N PRO A 327 3.68 21.36 -6.69
CA PRO A 327 4.13 21.76 -8.02
C PRO A 327 3.95 23.27 -8.27
N ASN A 328 5.00 23.94 -8.76
CA ASN A 328 5.02 25.40 -8.92
C ASN A 328 3.87 25.93 -9.80
N ARG A 329 3.53 25.21 -10.88
CA ARG A 329 2.45 25.60 -11.81
C ARG A 329 1.08 25.58 -11.11
N CYS A 330 0.82 24.56 -10.29
CA CYS A 330 -0.39 24.51 -9.49
C CYS A 330 -0.40 25.56 -8.38
N ARG A 331 0.73 25.75 -7.68
CA ARG A 331 0.86 26.79 -6.66
C ARG A 331 0.45 28.17 -7.17
N GLN A 332 0.80 28.50 -8.42
CA GLN A 332 0.50 29.79 -9.05
C GLN A 332 -1.00 29.99 -9.34
N LEU A 333 -1.82 28.94 -9.33
CA LEU A 333 -3.27 29.05 -9.49
C LEU A 333 -3.99 29.55 -8.23
N TYR A 334 -3.34 29.43 -7.07
CA TYR A 334 -3.96 29.66 -5.77
C TYR A 334 -3.27 30.80 -5.01
N LYS A 335 -4.02 31.42 -4.10
CA LYS A 335 -3.49 32.45 -3.20
C LYS A 335 -2.54 31.81 -2.18
N LYS A 336 -1.64 32.61 -1.62
CA LYS A 336 -0.78 32.17 -0.52
C LYS A 336 -1.64 31.67 0.66
N GLY A 337 -1.38 30.46 1.13
CA GLY A 337 -2.17 29.75 2.14
C GLY A 337 -3.18 28.75 1.57
N GLU A 338 -3.46 28.80 0.27
CA GLU A 338 -4.39 27.91 -0.43
C GLU A 338 -3.66 26.83 -1.26
N GLU A 339 -2.37 26.60 -1.01
CA GLU A 339 -1.57 25.60 -1.73
C GLU A 339 -2.03 24.15 -1.49
N TRP A 340 -2.78 23.91 -0.41
CA TRP A 340 -3.40 22.62 -0.07
C TRP A 340 -4.31 22.09 -1.19
N GLN A 341 -4.87 23.00 -2.01
CA GLN A 341 -5.69 22.67 -3.18
C GLN A 341 -4.96 21.77 -4.18
N CYS A 342 -3.62 21.88 -4.25
CA CYS A 342 -2.78 21.08 -5.14
C CYS A 342 -2.62 19.62 -4.69
N PHE A 343 -3.15 19.20 -3.53
CA PHE A 343 -3.16 17.79 -3.14
C PHE A 343 -4.31 17.01 -3.79
N PHE A 344 -5.28 17.71 -4.40
CA PHE A 344 -6.42 17.10 -5.05
C PHE A 344 -6.16 16.93 -6.55
N GLY A 345 -6.27 15.69 -7.03
CA GLY A 345 -5.90 15.31 -8.39
C GLY A 345 -6.61 16.12 -9.47
N HIS A 346 -7.93 16.33 -9.33
CA HIS A 346 -8.75 17.09 -10.29
C HIS A 346 -8.40 18.57 -10.38
N LYS A 347 -7.80 19.12 -9.33
CA LYS A 347 -7.31 20.51 -9.30
C LYS A 347 -5.92 20.66 -9.86
N LEU A 348 -5.08 19.65 -9.64
CA LEU A 348 -3.67 19.64 -10.00
C LEU A 348 -3.41 19.17 -11.45
N TYR A 349 -4.21 18.23 -11.96
CA TYR A 349 -3.95 17.49 -13.20
C TYR A 349 -3.71 18.39 -14.43
N SER A 350 -4.50 19.45 -14.59
CA SER A 350 -4.40 20.37 -15.74
C SER A 350 -3.06 21.12 -15.81
N THR A 351 -2.28 21.14 -14.72
CA THR A 351 -0.97 21.80 -14.66
C THR A 351 0.20 20.89 -14.99
N MET A 352 -0.04 19.58 -15.13
CA MET A 352 0.98 18.57 -15.33
C MET A 352 1.60 18.62 -16.71
N THR A 353 2.92 18.40 -16.77
CA THR A 353 3.64 18.22 -18.04
C THR A 353 3.89 16.76 -18.40
N SER A 354 4.15 15.95 -17.38
CA SER A 354 4.41 14.52 -17.56
C SER A 354 3.10 13.76 -17.81
N PRO A 355 3.05 12.78 -18.74
CA PRO A 355 1.86 11.98 -18.97
C PRO A 355 1.54 11.11 -17.75
N LEU A 356 0.27 11.07 -17.37
CA LEU A 356 -0.23 10.33 -16.21
C LEU A 356 -1.23 9.25 -16.63
N PHE A 357 -1.22 8.15 -15.90
CA PHE A 357 -2.28 7.15 -15.89
C PHE A 357 -2.85 7.08 -14.48
N VAL A 358 -4.16 7.30 -14.34
CA VAL A 358 -4.85 7.29 -13.04
C VAL A 358 -5.60 5.98 -12.86
N VAL A 359 -5.31 5.28 -11.78
CA VAL A 359 -6.00 4.08 -11.31
C VAL A 359 -6.74 4.46 -10.04
N GLN A 360 -8.07 4.40 -10.06
CA GLN A 360 -8.87 4.91 -8.94
C GLN A 360 -10.14 4.09 -8.77
N TRP A 361 -10.36 3.53 -7.58
CA TRP A 361 -11.67 2.97 -7.22
C TRP A 361 -12.72 4.09 -7.14
N LEU A 362 -13.88 3.91 -7.77
CA LEU A 362 -14.98 4.88 -7.67
C LEU A 362 -15.56 4.99 -6.24
N PHE A 363 -15.34 3.97 -5.42
CA PHE A 363 -15.70 3.97 -3.99
C PHE A 363 -14.46 3.58 -3.18
N ASP A 364 -13.45 4.44 -3.22
CA ASP A 364 -12.21 4.19 -2.48
C ASP A 364 -12.45 4.21 -0.97
N GLU A 365 -11.99 3.17 -0.26
CA GLU A 365 -12.23 3.03 1.18
C GLU A 365 -11.60 4.16 2.00
N GLU A 366 -10.49 4.75 1.54
CA GLU A 366 -9.85 5.86 2.25
C GLU A 366 -10.61 7.18 2.02
N GLN A 367 -11.20 7.38 0.83
CA GLN A 367 -12.13 8.49 0.59
C GLN A 367 -13.36 8.39 1.49
N LEU A 368 -13.88 7.19 1.73
CA LEU A 368 -14.98 6.98 2.67
C LEU A 368 -14.53 7.21 4.12
N ARG A 369 -13.33 6.75 4.48
CA ARG A 369 -12.80 6.91 5.84
C ARG A 369 -12.62 8.37 6.23
N VAL A 370 -12.17 9.22 5.31
CA VAL A 370 -12.04 10.67 5.58
C VAL A 370 -13.38 11.37 5.75
N GLU A 371 -14.47 10.76 5.27
CA GLU A 371 -15.85 11.20 5.51
C GLU A 371 -16.46 10.50 6.73
N ASN A 372 -15.63 9.87 7.57
CA ASN A 372 -16.05 9.15 8.76
C ASN A 372 -17.06 8.02 8.44
N ILE A 373 -16.91 7.37 7.28
CA ILE A 373 -17.66 6.20 6.86
C ILE A 373 -16.74 4.98 6.94
N TYR A 374 -16.99 4.12 7.93
CA TYR A 374 -16.21 2.91 8.18
C TYR A 374 -17.03 1.68 7.78
N MET A 375 -16.73 1.11 6.62
CA MET A 375 -17.43 -0.05 6.10
C MET A 375 -17.29 -1.24 7.06
N GLY A 376 -18.42 -1.87 7.39
CA GLY A 376 -18.51 -3.06 8.26
C GLY A 376 -18.31 -2.81 9.77
N SER A 377 -18.00 -1.58 10.21
CA SER A 377 -17.62 -1.31 11.61
C SER A 377 -18.68 -0.54 12.39
N GLN A 378 -19.56 0.17 11.71
CA GLN A 378 -20.51 1.11 12.30
C GLN A 378 -21.86 1.05 11.60
N ARG A 379 -22.91 1.44 12.31
CA ARG A 379 -24.23 1.62 11.69
C ARG A 379 -24.17 2.75 10.67
N MET A 380 -24.64 2.48 9.46
CA MET A 380 -24.69 3.43 8.37
C MET A 380 -25.93 4.31 8.49
N THR A 381 -25.75 5.63 8.40
CA THR A 381 -26.87 6.57 8.32
C THR A 381 -27.36 6.72 6.87
N GLN A 382 -28.59 7.20 6.70
CA GLN A 382 -29.12 7.51 5.36
C GLN A 382 -28.29 8.59 4.64
N GLU A 383 -27.75 9.57 5.37
CA GLU A 383 -26.87 10.60 4.82
C GLU A 383 -25.54 10.02 4.33
N GLN A 384 -24.92 9.11 5.10
CA GLN A 384 -23.70 8.40 4.69
C GLN A 384 -23.96 7.55 3.44
N TRP A 385 -25.12 6.90 3.38
CA TRP A 385 -25.53 6.13 2.22
C TRP A 385 -25.73 7.01 0.97
N GLN A 386 -26.40 8.15 1.11
CA GLN A 386 -26.56 9.12 0.03
C GLN A 386 -25.22 9.70 -0.43
N TYR A 387 -24.28 9.91 0.50
CA TYR A 387 -22.90 10.29 0.17
C TYR A 387 -22.23 9.23 -0.72
N ILE A 388 -22.28 7.95 -0.32
CA ILE A 388 -21.70 6.85 -1.10
C ILE A 388 -22.27 6.85 -2.52
N GLN A 389 -23.59 6.94 -2.69
CA GLN A 389 -24.22 6.99 -4.01
C GLN A 389 -23.74 8.18 -4.87
N ASN A 390 -23.57 9.35 -4.26
CA ASN A 390 -23.10 10.54 -4.97
C ASN A 390 -21.60 10.48 -5.29
N LEU A 391 -20.78 9.87 -4.42
CA LEU A 391 -19.33 9.77 -4.59
C LEU A 391 -18.95 9.16 -5.95
N GLY A 392 -19.61 8.07 -6.34
CA GLY A 392 -19.35 7.42 -7.62
C GLY A 392 -19.61 8.34 -8.82
N ARG A 393 -20.60 9.23 -8.74
CA ARG A 393 -20.89 10.24 -9.78
C ARG A 393 -19.83 11.33 -9.78
N GLU A 394 -19.50 11.87 -8.61
CA GLU A 394 -18.53 12.96 -8.48
C GLU A 394 -17.13 12.53 -8.92
N LEU A 395 -16.69 11.32 -8.55
CA LEU A 395 -15.41 10.79 -9.02
C LEU A 395 -15.38 10.60 -10.54
N LYS A 396 -16.44 10.07 -11.15
CA LYS A 396 -16.55 9.98 -12.61
C LYS A 396 -16.40 11.34 -13.28
N THR A 397 -17.12 12.35 -12.77
CA THR A 397 -17.01 13.72 -13.28
C THR A 397 -15.59 14.26 -13.14
N SER A 398 -14.94 14.02 -12.01
CA SER A 398 -13.56 14.48 -11.79
C SER A 398 -12.54 13.84 -12.75
N LEU A 399 -12.83 12.65 -13.27
CA LEU A 399 -11.96 11.88 -14.15
C LEU A 399 -12.23 12.13 -15.66
N SER A 400 -13.26 12.90 -16.03
CA SER A 400 -13.69 13.05 -17.43
C SER A 400 -12.61 13.60 -18.35
N ASP A 401 -11.80 14.52 -17.84
CA ASP A 401 -10.76 15.23 -18.60
C ASP A 401 -9.39 14.54 -18.48
N VAL A 402 -9.31 13.44 -17.73
CA VAL A 402 -8.08 12.67 -17.55
C VAL A 402 -7.88 11.77 -18.76
N THR A 403 -6.70 11.85 -19.37
CA THR A 403 -6.42 11.21 -20.67
C THR A 403 -6.34 9.70 -20.57
N ALA A 404 -5.76 9.17 -19.49
CA ALA A 404 -5.63 7.73 -19.24
C ALA A 404 -6.10 7.39 -17.83
N VAL A 405 -7.11 6.53 -17.75
CA VAL A 405 -7.84 6.19 -16.53
C VAL A 405 -8.19 4.70 -16.52
N PHE A 406 -8.10 4.08 -15.34
CA PHE A 406 -8.74 2.82 -15.03
C PHE A 406 -9.51 2.96 -13.71
N SER A 407 -10.83 3.02 -13.79
CA SER A 407 -11.68 3.32 -12.63
C SER A 407 -12.90 2.40 -12.56
N PRO A 408 -12.74 1.21 -11.93
CA PRO A 408 -13.83 0.29 -11.69
C PRO A 408 -14.73 0.72 -10.53
N SER A 409 -16.00 0.30 -10.60
CA SER A 409 -17.07 0.59 -9.65
C SER A 409 -17.07 -0.37 -8.46
N CYS A 410 -15.97 -0.38 -7.71
CA CYS A 410 -15.77 -1.28 -6.57
C CYS A 410 -15.45 -0.51 -5.28
N LEU A 411 -15.78 -1.15 -4.16
CA LEU A 411 -15.35 -0.75 -2.82
C LEU A 411 -14.03 -1.47 -2.52
N SER A 412 -12.92 -0.73 -2.52
CA SER A 412 -11.57 -1.27 -2.24
C SER A 412 -10.58 -0.10 -2.09
N HIS A 413 -9.37 -0.39 -1.66
CA HIS A 413 -8.25 0.54 -1.69
C HIS A 413 -6.99 -0.10 -2.29
N THR A 414 -6.30 0.65 -3.16
CA THR A 414 -5.14 0.24 -3.97
C THR A 414 -5.38 -0.93 -4.94
N MET A 415 -4.61 -1.01 -6.01
CA MET A 415 -4.73 -2.03 -7.06
C MET A 415 -3.39 -2.66 -7.41
N LEU A 416 -2.36 -1.84 -7.62
CA LEU A 416 -1.18 -2.22 -8.41
C LEU A 416 -0.28 -3.26 -7.77
N THR A 417 -0.28 -3.36 -6.45
CA THR A 417 0.57 -4.29 -5.70
C THR A 417 -0.19 -5.53 -5.23
N LYS A 418 -1.47 -5.66 -5.56
CA LYS A 418 -2.24 -6.88 -5.26
C LYS A 418 -1.80 -8.00 -6.21
N SER A 419 -1.66 -9.22 -5.69
CA SER A 419 -1.30 -10.38 -6.52
C SER A 419 -2.35 -10.69 -7.59
N ASN A 420 -3.63 -10.41 -7.29
CA ASN A 420 -4.74 -10.57 -8.22
C ASN A 420 -5.01 -9.33 -9.08
N TRP A 421 -4.12 -8.34 -9.17
CA TRP A 421 -4.37 -7.11 -9.95
C TRP A 421 -4.69 -7.33 -11.44
N LEU A 422 -4.34 -8.50 -11.98
CA LEU A 422 -4.66 -8.93 -13.34
C LEU A 422 -6.16 -9.18 -13.57
N THR A 423 -6.92 -9.47 -12.51
CA THR A 423 -8.33 -9.91 -12.61
C THR A 423 -9.30 -8.75 -12.76
N PHE A 424 -8.91 -7.55 -12.32
CA PHE A 424 -9.76 -6.36 -12.39
C PHE A 424 -9.94 -5.90 -13.84
N GLN A 425 -11.19 -5.73 -14.26
CA GLN A 425 -11.53 -5.32 -15.62
C GLN A 425 -12.54 -4.19 -15.62
N VAL A 426 -12.43 -3.30 -16.59
CA VAL A 426 -13.46 -2.30 -16.92
C VAL A 426 -13.76 -2.45 -18.40
N LYS A 427 -15.04 -2.63 -18.76
CA LYS A 427 -15.48 -2.86 -20.15
C LYS A 427 -14.69 -4.00 -20.84
N GLY A 428 -14.47 -5.10 -20.12
CA GLY A 428 -13.74 -6.29 -20.61
C GLY A 428 -12.23 -6.09 -20.82
N THR A 429 -11.65 -4.96 -20.42
CA THR A 429 -10.21 -4.70 -20.50
C THR A 429 -9.61 -4.73 -19.11
N SER A 430 -8.56 -5.54 -18.91
CA SER A 430 -7.85 -5.59 -17.62
C SER A 430 -6.91 -4.39 -17.42
N LEU A 431 -6.61 -4.06 -16.16
CA LEU A 431 -5.67 -2.98 -15.82
C LEU A 431 -4.28 -3.14 -16.50
N PRO A 432 -3.61 -4.31 -16.46
CA PRO A 432 -2.35 -4.51 -17.18
C PRO A 432 -2.47 -4.25 -18.69
N ARG A 433 -3.59 -4.70 -19.30
CA ARG A 433 -3.84 -4.48 -20.73
C ARG A 433 -4.03 -3.00 -21.05
N ALA A 434 -4.75 -2.26 -20.22
CA ALA A 434 -4.93 -0.81 -20.35
C ALA A 434 -3.59 -0.06 -20.24
N LEU A 435 -2.73 -0.44 -19.28
CA LEU A 435 -1.38 0.12 -19.15
C LEU A 435 -0.51 -0.18 -20.38
N GLN A 436 -0.60 -1.39 -20.93
CA GLN A 436 0.09 -1.74 -22.18
C GLN A 436 -0.39 -0.88 -23.35
N CYS A 437 -1.68 -0.60 -23.43
CA CYS A 437 -2.26 0.24 -24.45
C CYS A 437 -1.79 1.68 -24.37
N TRP A 438 -1.74 2.22 -23.15
CA TRP A 438 -1.20 3.53 -22.89
C TRP A 438 0.29 3.62 -23.26
N ASP A 439 1.10 2.63 -22.89
CA ASP A 439 2.52 2.56 -23.25
C ASP A 439 2.71 2.58 -24.77
N LYS A 440 2.02 1.69 -25.48
CA LYS A 440 2.04 1.64 -26.96
C LYS A 440 1.57 2.95 -27.60
N ASN A 441 0.59 3.64 -27.03
CA ASN A 441 0.13 4.93 -27.52
C ASN A 441 1.21 6.00 -27.39
N LEU A 442 1.88 6.09 -26.23
CA LEU A 442 2.99 7.02 -26.02
C LEU A 442 4.19 6.72 -26.92
N GLU A 443 4.50 5.44 -27.14
CA GLU A 443 5.54 5.02 -28.08
C GLU A 443 5.19 5.37 -29.53
N ALA A 444 3.93 5.18 -29.94
CA ALA A 444 3.46 5.56 -31.28
C ALA A 444 3.54 7.07 -31.49
N ALA A 445 3.06 7.86 -30.52
CA ALA A 445 3.13 9.32 -30.55
C ALA A 445 4.58 9.83 -30.65
N ARG A 446 5.50 9.26 -29.85
CA ARG A 446 6.94 9.59 -29.91
C ARG A 446 7.56 9.30 -31.29
N ASN A 447 7.09 8.27 -31.98
CA ASN A 447 7.61 7.84 -33.27
C ASN A 447 6.79 8.37 -34.47
N ASN A 448 5.87 9.32 -34.26
CA ASN A 448 4.94 9.83 -35.27
C ASN A 448 4.17 8.73 -36.02
N ARG A 449 3.77 7.67 -35.30
CA ARG A 449 2.99 6.54 -35.82
C ARG A 449 1.55 6.61 -35.37
N THR A 450 0.67 5.94 -36.12
CA THR A 450 -0.74 5.82 -35.77
C THR A 450 -0.93 4.94 -34.51
N PRO A 451 -1.78 5.36 -33.54
CA PRO A 451 -2.12 4.54 -32.40
C PRO A 451 -2.77 3.20 -32.78
N ALA A 452 -2.53 2.16 -31.99
CA ALA A 452 -3.14 0.85 -32.19
C ALA A 452 -4.67 0.90 -31.98
N ARG A 453 -5.44 0.40 -32.96
CA ARG A 453 -6.89 0.21 -32.82
C ARG A 453 -7.19 -0.88 -31.79
N GLY A 454 -8.32 -0.75 -31.07
CA GLY A 454 -8.74 -1.73 -30.06
C GLY A 454 -7.85 -1.78 -28.81
N CYS A 455 -7.25 -0.64 -28.46
CA CYS A 455 -6.35 -0.52 -27.31
C CYS A 455 -6.80 0.61 -26.37
N PRO A 456 -7.91 0.44 -25.62
CA PRO A 456 -8.44 1.50 -24.76
C PRO A 456 -7.61 1.66 -23.49
N PHE A 457 -7.48 2.90 -23.03
CA PHE A 457 -6.80 3.25 -21.78
C PHE A 457 -7.50 4.37 -21.01
N HIS A 458 -8.67 4.83 -21.48
CA HIS A 458 -9.61 5.61 -20.68
C HIS A 458 -10.82 4.71 -20.40
N LEU A 459 -10.82 4.11 -19.22
CA LEU A 459 -11.73 3.06 -18.80
C LEU A 459 -12.33 3.43 -17.45
N VAL A 460 -13.52 4.03 -17.47
CA VAL A 460 -14.32 4.34 -16.29
C VAL A 460 -15.62 3.54 -16.37
N ASP A 461 -15.98 2.86 -15.28
CA ASP A 461 -17.24 2.13 -15.18
C ASP A 461 -18.45 3.07 -15.22
N THR A 462 -19.54 2.58 -15.80
CA THR A 462 -20.78 3.36 -15.98
C THR A 462 -21.80 3.09 -14.90
N CYS A 463 -21.79 1.93 -14.25
CA CYS A 463 -22.76 1.58 -13.21
C CYS A 463 -22.61 2.46 -11.96
N GLN A 464 -23.72 2.77 -11.29
CA GLN A 464 -23.77 3.81 -10.24
C GLN A 464 -23.54 3.28 -8.82
N TRP A 465 -23.44 1.96 -8.65
CA TRP A 465 -23.44 1.31 -7.35
C TRP A 465 -22.04 0.84 -6.95
N PRO A 466 -21.68 0.82 -5.66
CA PRO A 466 -20.51 0.07 -5.22
C PRO A 466 -20.66 -1.40 -5.61
N GLN A 467 -19.55 -2.05 -5.95
CA GLN A 467 -19.51 -3.49 -6.20
C GLN A 467 -20.39 -3.99 -7.37
N CYS A 468 -20.84 -3.10 -8.28
CA CYS A 468 -21.60 -3.51 -9.47
C CYS A 468 -20.72 -4.10 -10.58
N ASN A 469 -19.40 -3.91 -10.50
CA ASN A 469 -18.49 -4.55 -11.44
C ASN A 469 -18.23 -6.00 -10.98
N PRO A 470 -18.45 -7.01 -11.84
CA PRO A 470 -18.34 -8.41 -11.45
C PRO A 470 -16.90 -8.86 -11.15
N THR A 471 -15.90 -8.05 -11.50
CA THR A 471 -14.48 -8.33 -11.23
C THR A 471 -13.98 -7.68 -9.95
N CYS A 472 -14.86 -7.02 -9.18
CA CYS A 472 -14.46 -6.39 -7.94
C CYS A 472 -13.82 -7.37 -6.94
N PRO A 473 -12.91 -6.89 -6.08
CA PRO A 473 -12.47 -7.67 -4.94
C PRO A 473 -13.66 -8.10 -4.08
N VAL A 474 -13.63 -9.35 -3.62
CA VAL A 474 -14.59 -9.86 -2.66
C VAL A 474 -14.60 -8.99 -1.40
N LEU A 475 -15.80 -8.71 -0.90
CA LEU A 475 -15.95 -8.07 0.41
C LEU A 475 -15.81 -9.14 1.49
N VAL A 476 -15.10 -8.82 2.56
CA VAL A 476 -14.82 -9.76 3.63
C VAL A 476 -15.19 -9.12 4.96
N ASP A 477 -15.92 -9.86 5.79
CA ASP A 477 -16.18 -9.49 7.18
C ASP A 477 -14.87 -9.52 7.98
N GLN A 478 -14.53 -8.41 8.65
CA GLN A 478 -13.24 -8.33 9.33
C GLN A 478 -13.13 -9.26 10.54
N ALA A 479 -14.24 -9.57 11.21
CA ALA A 479 -14.25 -10.40 12.41
C ALA A 479 -14.22 -11.90 12.10
N THR A 480 -15.00 -12.34 11.11
CA THR A 480 -15.21 -13.74 10.76
C THR A 480 -14.42 -14.20 9.55
N GLN A 481 -13.86 -13.26 8.78
CA GLN A 481 -13.18 -13.52 7.49
C GLN A 481 -14.08 -14.20 6.45
N GLN A 482 -15.41 -14.10 6.61
CA GLN A 482 -16.38 -14.63 5.65
C GLN A 482 -16.60 -13.65 4.50
N GLU A 483 -16.81 -14.19 3.30
CA GLU A 483 -17.20 -13.41 2.14
C GLU A 483 -18.62 -12.87 2.32
N LEU A 484 -18.80 -11.58 2.00
CA LEU A 484 -20.07 -10.89 2.09
C LEU A 484 -20.48 -10.37 0.71
N THR A 485 -21.78 -10.40 0.44
CA THR A 485 -22.35 -9.55 -0.61
C THR A 485 -22.43 -8.11 -0.11
N LEU A 486 -22.52 -7.14 -1.03
CA LEU A 486 -22.74 -5.74 -0.65
C LEU A 486 -24.03 -5.59 0.17
N LEU A 487 -25.11 -6.30 -0.19
CA LEU A 487 -26.37 -6.25 0.54
C LEU A 487 -26.23 -6.78 1.97
N GLN A 488 -25.51 -7.89 2.15
CA GLN A 488 -25.21 -8.41 3.49
C GLN A 488 -24.40 -7.42 4.32
N LEU A 489 -23.41 -6.77 3.71
CA LEU A 489 -22.61 -5.73 4.38
C LEU A 489 -23.48 -4.53 4.78
N LEU A 490 -24.33 -4.03 3.89
CA LEU A 490 -25.23 -2.90 4.17
C LEU A 490 -26.28 -3.25 5.24
N ALA A 491 -26.85 -4.44 5.18
CA ALA A 491 -27.79 -4.94 6.19
C ALA A 491 -27.12 -5.08 7.57
N ALA A 492 -25.89 -5.61 7.62
CA ALA A 492 -25.10 -5.68 8.84
C ALA A 492 -24.80 -4.29 9.43
N MET A 493 -24.66 -3.28 8.56
CA MET A 493 -24.54 -1.87 8.96
C MET A 493 -25.88 -1.22 9.32
N GLY A 494 -26.98 -1.97 9.42
CA GLY A 494 -28.27 -1.47 9.90
C GLY A 494 -29.01 -0.57 8.92
N LEU A 495 -28.67 -0.62 7.63
CA LEU A 495 -29.41 0.08 6.60
C LEU A 495 -30.73 -0.66 6.32
N ASP A 496 -31.85 0.04 6.43
CA ASP A 496 -33.16 -0.53 6.09
C ASP A 496 -33.29 -0.66 4.56
N LEU A 497 -32.94 -1.83 4.05
CA LEU A 497 -32.99 -2.15 2.62
C LEU A 497 -34.43 -2.06 2.05
N GLN A 498 -35.46 -2.35 2.86
CA GLN A 498 -36.86 -2.27 2.42
C GLN A 498 -37.28 -0.81 2.23
N SER A 499 -36.88 0.09 3.13
CA SER A 499 -37.13 1.53 2.98
C SER A 499 -36.47 2.14 1.73
N LEU A 500 -35.44 1.47 1.21
CA LEU A 500 -34.71 1.86 0.00
C LEU A 500 -35.23 1.17 -1.27
N GLY A 501 -36.27 0.33 -1.16
CA GLY A 501 -36.82 -0.44 -2.27
C GLY A 501 -35.89 -1.54 -2.78
N ILE A 502 -34.99 -2.05 -1.93
CA ILE A 502 -34.01 -3.10 -2.26
C ILE A 502 -34.45 -4.39 -1.57
N ASP A 503 -34.85 -5.41 -2.35
CA ASP A 503 -35.19 -6.72 -1.80
C ASP A 503 -33.92 -7.52 -1.46
N PRO A 504 -33.70 -7.94 -0.20
CA PRO A 504 -32.54 -8.76 0.18
C PRO A 504 -32.51 -10.15 -0.46
N GLN A 505 -33.65 -10.65 -0.99
CA GLN A 505 -33.76 -11.96 -1.63
C GLN A 505 -33.74 -11.92 -3.17
N GLU A 506 -33.81 -10.75 -3.81
CA GLU A 506 -33.57 -10.64 -5.24
C GLU A 506 -32.06 -10.69 -5.52
N GLY A 507 -31.55 -11.90 -5.73
CA GLY A 507 -30.22 -12.12 -6.25
C GLY A 507 -30.10 -11.58 -7.67
N VAL A 508 -29.21 -10.59 -7.86
CA VAL A 508 -28.37 -10.24 -9.04
C VAL A 508 -29.03 -10.07 -10.44
N ASP A 509 -30.23 -10.56 -10.74
CA ASP A 509 -30.76 -10.58 -12.11
C ASP A 509 -31.77 -9.46 -12.46
N SER A 510 -32.24 -8.66 -11.50
CA SER A 510 -33.28 -7.63 -11.74
C SER A 510 -32.76 -6.19 -11.99
N LEU A 511 -31.45 -5.92 -11.87
CA LEU A 511 -30.88 -4.59 -12.14
C LEU A 511 -30.31 -4.40 -13.55
N VAL A 512 -30.49 -5.38 -14.44
CA VAL A 512 -30.24 -5.24 -15.88
C VAL A 512 -31.59 -5.20 -16.60
N SER A 513 -32.27 -4.05 -16.59
CA SER A 513 -33.36 -3.83 -17.54
C SER A 513 -32.75 -3.41 -18.90
N PRO A 514 -32.93 -4.19 -19.98
CA PRO A 514 -32.67 -3.70 -21.32
C PRO A 514 -33.74 -2.66 -21.67
N ILE A 515 -33.31 -1.50 -22.17
CA ILE A 515 -34.20 -0.55 -22.84
C ILE A 515 -34.82 -1.29 -24.03
N SER A 516 -36.08 -1.71 -23.89
CA SER A 516 -36.87 -2.23 -24.99
C SER A 516 -37.24 -1.07 -25.90
N ASN A 517 -36.77 -1.13 -27.15
CA ASN A 517 -37.31 -0.34 -28.26
C ASN A 517 -38.81 -0.62 -28.40
N GLY A 518 -39.60 0.43 -28.61
CA GLY A 518 -40.99 0.33 -29.05
C GLY A 518 -41.66 1.70 -29.13
N GLY A 519 -41.85 2.20 -30.35
CA GLY A 519 -42.61 3.43 -30.67
C GLY A 519 -41.91 4.34 -31.64
#